data_AF-A0A6A7L3G4-F1
#
_entry.id   AF-A0A6A7L3G4-F1
#
_cell.length_a   1.000
_cell.length_b   1.000
_cell.length_c   1.000
_cell.angle_alpha   90.00
_cell.angle_beta   90.00
_cell.angle_gamma   90.00
#
_symmetry.space_group_name_H-M   'P 1'
#
loop_
_entity.id
_entity.type
_entity.pdbx_description
1 polymer ?
#
loop_
_entity_poly.entity_id
_entity_poly.type
_entity_poly.pdbx_seq_one_letter_code
_entity_poly.pdbx_strand_id
1 'polypeptide(L)'
;MSDISRRKALQVLGSVPAVAGLGWTGAEAAQVHQHAEQARQAAAAEGTAYTPKFFTKHEYETLRLLADLIIPADERSGSASDAGVPEFVDFMMIDQPARQTAMRGGLRWLDRECGERFGKRFVDCTTTERSAILDDVAWPKKAEEKSLTHGGRFFTLVRDLTATGFWSSKMGIEDIGYVGNVPVGAWTGCPDEVLEKLGVSYEGLEKWYETGSEAGN
;
A
#
# COMPACT_ATOMS: atom_id res chain seq x y z
N MET A 1 2.21 -37.30 20.81
CA MET A 1 1.84 -35.88 21.01
C MET A 1 3.09 -35.07 20.74
N SER A 2 3.21 -34.57 19.51
CA SER A 2 4.45 -33.99 18.99
C SER A 2 4.63 -32.56 19.50
N ASP A 3 5.77 -32.28 20.14
CA ASP A 3 6.14 -30.96 20.66
C ASP A 3 6.12 -29.89 19.55
N ILE A 4 5.29 -28.88 19.74
CA ILE A 4 5.30 -27.68 18.90
C ILE A 4 6.54 -26.87 19.28
N SER A 5 7.51 -26.79 18.37
CA SER A 5 8.70 -25.94 18.54
C SER A 5 8.31 -24.49 18.81
N ARG A 6 9.04 -23.81 19.70
CA ARG A 6 8.91 -22.37 20.01
C ARG A 6 8.88 -21.49 18.75
N ARG A 7 9.52 -21.93 17.65
CA ARG A 7 9.49 -21.27 16.34
C ARG A 7 8.11 -21.29 15.67
N LYS A 8 7.34 -22.37 15.84
CA LYS A 8 5.93 -22.48 15.39
C LYS A 8 4.96 -21.75 16.32
N ALA A 9 5.27 -21.67 17.62
CA ALA A 9 4.44 -20.92 18.57
C ALA A 9 4.51 -19.40 18.33
N LEU A 10 5.68 -18.87 17.96
CA LEU A 10 5.86 -17.44 17.64
C LEU A 10 5.24 -17.02 16.29
N GLN A 11 5.02 -17.96 15.38
CA GLN A 11 4.24 -17.70 14.15
C GLN A 11 2.73 -17.52 14.41
N VAL A 12 2.23 -17.94 15.58
CA VAL A 12 0.79 -17.96 15.89
C VAL A 12 0.37 -16.86 16.88
N LEU A 13 1.32 -16.18 17.52
CA LEU A 13 1.05 -15.19 18.57
C LEU A 13 1.04 -13.71 18.11
N GLY A 14 1.13 -13.45 16.81
CA GLY A 14 1.13 -12.10 16.25
C GLY A 14 -0.24 -11.56 15.81
N SER A 15 -1.37 -12.17 16.20
CA SER A 15 -2.69 -11.83 15.68
C SER A 15 -3.61 -11.20 16.74
N VAL A 16 -3.41 -9.92 17.07
CA VAL A 16 -4.47 -9.01 17.55
C VAL A 16 -4.15 -7.57 17.14
N PRO A 17 -4.96 -6.89 16.31
CA PRO A 17 -4.76 -5.49 15.98
C PRO A 17 -5.48 -4.58 17.01
N ALA A 18 -4.75 -3.67 17.64
CA ALA A 18 -5.33 -2.53 18.35
C ALA A 18 -5.31 -1.31 17.42
N VAL A 19 -6.50 -0.84 17.04
CA VAL A 19 -6.72 0.28 16.10
C VAL A 19 -6.46 1.62 16.78
N ALA A 20 -5.52 2.40 16.24
CA ALA A 20 -5.54 3.86 16.34
C ALA A 20 -4.85 4.52 15.13
N GLY A 21 -5.61 5.26 14.32
CA GLY A 21 -5.09 6.28 13.40
C GLY A 21 -4.91 5.86 11.94
N LEU A 22 -3.86 5.10 11.63
CA LEU A 22 -3.51 4.63 10.27
C LEU A 22 -2.76 3.26 10.30
N GLY A 23 -2.83 2.55 11.43
CA GLY A 23 -1.86 1.55 11.91
C GLY A 23 -1.52 0.38 10.98
N TRP A 24 -0.47 0.56 10.18
CA TRP A 24 0.30 -0.52 9.56
C TRP A 24 1.76 -0.37 9.97
N THR A 25 2.41 -1.47 10.30
CA THR A 25 3.87 -1.55 10.25
C THR A 25 4.30 -1.84 8.81
N GLY A 26 5.45 -1.34 8.36
CA GLY A 26 5.96 -1.63 7.02
C GLY A 26 6.15 -3.14 6.74
N ALA A 27 6.33 -3.93 7.79
CA ALA A 27 6.44 -5.39 7.70
C ALA A 27 5.12 -6.07 7.32
N GLU A 28 3.99 -5.62 7.86
CA GLU A 28 2.66 -6.14 7.49
C GLU A 28 2.34 -5.82 6.04
N ALA A 29 2.71 -4.61 5.59
CA ALA A 29 2.56 -4.21 4.19
C ALA A 29 3.34 -5.13 3.24
N ALA A 30 4.61 -5.38 3.57
CA ALA A 30 5.48 -6.24 2.79
C ALA A 30 4.98 -7.70 2.72
N GLN A 31 4.40 -8.22 3.81
CA GLN A 31 3.84 -9.57 3.82
C GLN A 31 2.62 -9.69 2.90
N VAL A 32 1.72 -8.71 2.90
CA VAL A 32 0.58 -8.70 1.97
C VAL A 32 1.06 -8.64 0.53
N HIS A 33 2.11 -7.87 0.24
CA HIS A 33 2.73 -7.87 -1.09
C HIS A 33 3.29 -9.20 -1.50
N GLN A 34 3.93 -9.92 -0.58
CA GLN A 34 4.41 -11.26 -0.90
C GLN A 34 3.26 -12.19 -1.29
N HIS A 35 2.11 -12.11 -0.61
CA HIS A 35 0.93 -12.88 -0.97
C HIS A 35 0.34 -12.47 -2.33
N ALA A 36 0.24 -11.17 -2.60
CA ALA A 36 -0.25 -10.65 -3.88
C ALA A 36 0.69 -11.02 -5.05
N GLU A 37 1.99 -10.90 -4.85
CA GLU A 37 3.03 -11.28 -5.81
C GLU A 37 3.00 -12.78 -6.12
N GLN A 38 2.88 -13.63 -5.11
CA GLN A 38 2.75 -15.08 -5.31
C GLN A 38 1.51 -15.43 -6.14
N ALA A 39 0.38 -14.77 -5.89
CA ALA A 39 -0.84 -14.99 -6.67
C ALA A 39 -0.66 -14.55 -8.13
N ARG A 40 0.00 -13.41 -8.38
CA ARG A 40 0.32 -12.94 -9.73
C ARG A 40 1.29 -13.85 -10.46
N GLN A 41 2.35 -14.28 -9.79
CA GLN A 41 3.33 -15.20 -10.37
C GLN A 41 2.71 -16.55 -10.71
N ALA A 42 1.82 -17.08 -9.86
CA ALA A 42 1.06 -18.29 -10.17
C ALA A 42 0.16 -18.10 -11.41
N ALA A 43 -0.58 -16.99 -11.48
CA ALA A 43 -1.42 -16.67 -12.64
C ALA A 43 -0.57 -16.52 -13.93
N ALA A 44 0.55 -15.82 -13.85
CA ALA A 44 1.49 -15.64 -14.97
C ALA A 44 2.13 -16.96 -15.43
N ALA A 45 2.51 -17.84 -14.50
CA ALA A 45 3.06 -19.17 -14.80
C ALA A 45 2.03 -20.08 -15.47
N GLU A 46 0.75 -19.93 -15.13
CA GLU A 46 -0.37 -20.63 -15.77
C GLU A 46 -0.86 -19.94 -17.06
N GLY A 47 -0.31 -18.78 -17.41
CA GLY A 47 -0.74 -17.96 -18.55
C GLY A 47 -2.15 -17.39 -18.40
N THR A 48 -2.66 -17.30 -17.18
CA THR A 48 -4.01 -16.80 -16.87
C THR A 48 -3.96 -15.42 -16.25
N ALA A 49 -4.97 -14.59 -16.52
CA ALA A 49 -5.13 -13.32 -15.85
C ALA A 49 -5.58 -13.55 -14.39
N TYR A 50 -5.10 -12.74 -13.46
CA TYR A 50 -5.55 -12.78 -12.08
C TYR A 50 -7.07 -12.67 -12.00
N THR A 51 -7.69 -13.55 -11.19
CA THR A 51 -9.13 -13.53 -10.94
C THR A 51 -9.39 -12.94 -9.54
N PRO A 52 -10.05 -11.77 -9.45
CA PRO A 52 -10.35 -11.13 -8.18
C PRO A 52 -11.27 -12.00 -7.33
N LYS A 53 -11.03 -12.01 -6.01
CA LYS A 53 -11.80 -12.80 -5.04
C LYS A 53 -12.90 -11.98 -4.36
N PHE A 54 -12.67 -10.68 -4.15
CA PHE A 54 -13.66 -9.78 -3.56
C PHE A 54 -14.41 -8.96 -4.60
N PHE A 55 -13.69 -8.41 -5.58
CA PHE A 55 -14.27 -7.56 -6.60
C PHE A 55 -14.95 -8.34 -7.71
N THR A 56 -16.02 -7.77 -8.27
CA THR A 56 -16.49 -8.19 -9.60
C THR A 56 -15.50 -7.76 -10.68
N LYS A 57 -15.60 -8.34 -11.89
CA LYS A 57 -14.75 -7.95 -13.03
C LYS A 57 -14.76 -6.45 -13.31
N HIS A 58 -15.94 -5.82 -13.24
CA HIS A 58 -16.11 -4.39 -13.50
C HIS A 58 -15.50 -3.52 -12.39
N GLU A 59 -15.74 -3.89 -11.12
CA GLU A 59 -15.16 -3.19 -9.97
C GLU A 59 -13.63 -3.27 -9.98
N TYR A 60 -13.07 -4.45 -10.32
CA TYR A 60 -11.64 -4.64 -10.42
C TYR A 60 -11.01 -3.81 -11.54
N GLU A 61 -11.63 -3.77 -12.72
CA GLU A 61 -11.13 -2.94 -13.82
C GLU A 61 -11.21 -1.44 -13.49
N THR A 62 -12.27 -1.02 -12.80
CA THR A 62 -12.41 0.36 -12.32
C THR A 62 -11.28 0.70 -11.33
N LEU A 63 -11.01 -0.19 -10.38
CA LEU A 63 -9.92 -0.04 -9.42
C LEU A 63 -8.55 -0.02 -10.10
N ARG A 64 -8.30 -0.91 -11.06
CA ARG A 64 -7.06 -0.98 -11.82
C ARG A 64 -6.77 0.33 -12.54
N LEU A 65 -7.74 0.84 -13.31
CA LEU A 65 -7.61 2.11 -14.01
C LEU A 65 -7.44 3.29 -13.04
N LEU A 66 -8.17 3.29 -11.92
CA LEU A 66 -8.05 4.34 -10.92
C LEU A 66 -6.67 4.33 -10.24
N ALA A 67 -6.14 3.15 -9.92
CA ALA A 67 -4.81 3.00 -9.33
C ALA A 67 -3.71 3.51 -10.28
N ASP A 68 -3.78 3.16 -11.57
CA ASP A 68 -2.85 3.63 -12.59
C ASP A 68 -2.94 5.15 -12.84
N LEU A 69 -4.11 5.76 -12.62
CA LEU A 69 -4.26 7.23 -12.67
C LEU A 69 -3.68 7.92 -11.43
N ILE A 70 -3.60 7.23 -10.30
CA ILE A 70 -3.03 7.76 -9.03
C ILE A 70 -1.51 7.64 -9.04
N ILE A 71 -0.96 6.49 -9.46
CA ILE A 71 0.47 6.26 -9.67
C ILE A 71 0.64 5.71 -11.10
N PRO A 72 0.85 6.58 -12.10
CA PRO A 72 1.13 6.18 -13.47
C PRO A 72 2.56 5.65 -13.61
N ALA A 73 2.80 4.87 -14.67
CA ALA A 73 4.16 4.54 -15.06
C ALA A 73 4.93 5.79 -15.48
N ASP A 74 6.21 5.86 -15.12
CA ASP A 74 7.12 6.95 -15.49
C ASP A 74 8.50 6.40 -15.89
N GLU A 75 9.51 7.28 -15.96
CA GLU A 75 10.88 6.87 -16.35
C GLU A 75 11.59 6.03 -15.29
N ARG A 76 11.14 6.09 -14.03
CA ARG A 76 11.78 5.44 -12.88
C ARG A 76 11.13 4.11 -12.55
N SER A 77 9.81 4.01 -12.65
CA SER A 77 9.06 2.80 -12.29
C SER A 77 7.82 2.58 -13.16
N GLY A 78 7.28 1.35 -13.11
CA GLY A 78 6.01 1.00 -13.75
C GLY A 78 4.80 1.60 -13.01
N SER A 79 3.60 1.29 -13.49
CA SER A 79 2.38 1.82 -12.87
C SER A 79 1.99 1.07 -11.60
N ALA A 80 0.97 1.59 -10.90
CA ALA A 80 0.35 0.89 -9.78
C ALA A 80 -0.05 -0.57 -10.09
N SER A 81 -0.62 -0.83 -11.27
CA SER A 81 -0.98 -2.19 -11.67
C SER A 81 0.23 -3.07 -11.98
N ASP A 82 1.31 -2.53 -12.56
CA ASP A 82 2.57 -3.27 -12.72
C ASP A 82 3.14 -3.69 -11.35
N ALA A 83 3.02 -2.82 -10.34
CA ALA A 83 3.42 -3.10 -8.96
C ALA A 83 2.47 -4.05 -8.19
N GLY A 84 1.26 -4.32 -8.69
CA GLY A 84 0.31 -5.29 -8.09
C GLY A 84 -0.65 -4.71 -7.10
N VAL A 85 -0.85 -3.40 -7.16
CA VAL A 85 -1.75 -2.69 -6.29
C VAL A 85 -3.19 -3.25 -6.38
N PRO A 86 -3.77 -3.56 -7.56
CA PRO A 86 -5.14 -4.07 -7.62
C PRO A 86 -5.33 -5.40 -6.89
N GLU A 87 -4.38 -6.32 -7.01
CA GLU A 87 -4.36 -7.61 -6.31
C GLU A 87 -4.20 -7.43 -4.80
N PHE A 88 -3.29 -6.53 -4.40
CA PHE A 88 -3.12 -6.13 -3.00
C PHE A 88 -4.43 -5.60 -2.42
N VAL A 89 -5.13 -4.70 -3.12
CA VAL A 89 -6.39 -4.12 -2.65
C VAL A 89 -7.51 -5.16 -2.60
N ASP A 90 -7.60 -6.09 -3.56
CA ASP A 90 -8.57 -7.20 -3.51
C ASP A 90 -8.37 -8.06 -2.27
N PHE A 91 -7.12 -8.42 -1.97
CA PHE A 91 -6.77 -9.11 -0.72
C PHE A 91 -7.15 -8.27 0.51
N MET A 92 -6.86 -6.97 0.50
CA MET A 92 -7.18 -6.09 1.63
C MET A 92 -8.65 -6.00 1.93
N MET A 93 -9.52 -6.12 0.92
CA MET A 93 -10.95 -6.16 1.15
C MET A 93 -11.39 -7.45 1.84
N ILE A 94 -10.68 -8.55 1.64
CA ILE A 94 -10.93 -9.82 2.34
C ILE A 94 -10.39 -9.77 3.77
N ASP A 95 -9.16 -9.27 3.94
CA ASP A 95 -8.45 -9.22 5.22
C ASP A 95 -9.02 -8.15 6.18
N GLN A 96 -9.52 -7.03 5.64
CA GLN A 96 -10.13 -5.94 6.41
C GLN A 96 -11.58 -5.67 5.98
N PRO A 97 -12.55 -6.54 6.37
CA PRO A 97 -13.94 -6.44 5.97
C PRO A 97 -14.61 -5.09 6.28
N ALA A 98 -14.15 -4.38 7.32
CA ALA A 98 -14.67 -3.06 7.71
C ALA A 98 -14.57 -2.01 6.57
N ARG A 99 -13.65 -2.20 5.61
CA ARG A 99 -13.46 -1.27 4.48
C ARG A 99 -14.39 -1.56 3.30
N GLN A 100 -14.98 -2.76 3.22
CA GLN A 100 -15.73 -3.22 2.05
C GLN A 100 -16.92 -2.31 1.69
N THR A 101 -17.67 -1.85 2.69
CA THR A 101 -18.83 -0.98 2.47
C THR A 101 -18.42 0.35 1.84
N ALA A 102 -17.36 0.98 2.36
CA ALA A 102 -16.84 2.23 1.82
C ALA A 102 -16.28 2.03 0.40
N MET A 103 -15.56 0.92 0.17
CA MET A 103 -15.00 0.59 -1.14
C MET A 103 -16.09 0.40 -2.21
N ARG A 104 -17.08 -0.46 -1.96
CA ARG A 104 -18.18 -0.69 -2.93
C ARG A 104 -19.09 0.53 -3.09
N GLY A 105 -19.33 1.28 -2.01
CA GLY A 105 -20.09 2.53 -2.08
C GLY A 105 -19.42 3.55 -2.99
N GLY A 106 -18.11 3.72 -2.85
CA GLY A 106 -17.33 4.65 -3.65
C GLY A 106 -17.16 4.25 -5.12
N LEU A 107 -16.96 2.96 -5.41
CA LEU A 107 -16.95 2.46 -6.80
C LEU A 107 -18.28 2.73 -7.52
N ARG A 108 -19.41 2.48 -6.84
CA ARG A 108 -20.74 2.82 -7.39
C ARG A 108 -20.94 4.32 -7.55
N TRP A 109 -20.47 5.11 -6.59
CA TRP A 109 -20.52 6.57 -6.69
C TRP A 109 -19.77 7.07 -7.93
N LEU A 110 -18.58 6.53 -8.20
CA LEU A 110 -17.76 6.92 -9.34
C LEU A 110 -18.47 6.62 -10.67
N ASP A 111 -19.02 5.42 -10.83
CA ASP A 111 -19.80 5.07 -12.03
C ASP A 111 -21.05 5.93 -12.19
N ARG A 112 -21.75 6.24 -11.09
CA ARG A 112 -22.91 7.12 -11.12
C ARG A 112 -22.54 8.52 -11.55
N GLU A 113 -21.45 9.08 -11.02
CA GLU A 113 -20.97 10.41 -11.36
C GLU A 113 -20.56 10.50 -12.84
N CYS A 114 -19.88 9.48 -13.37
CA CYS A 114 -19.62 9.36 -14.80
C CYS A 114 -20.90 9.25 -15.62
N GLY A 115 -21.89 8.50 -15.13
CA GLY A 115 -23.19 8.34 -15.78
C GLY A 115 -23.96 9.65 -15.87
N GLU A 116 -23.96 10.43 -14.78
CA GLU A 116 -24.63 11.73 -14.70
C GLU A 116 -23.95 12.79 -15.58
N ARG A 117 -22.61 12.84 -15.63
CA ARG A 117 -21.87 13.84 -16.40
C ARG A 117 -21.71 13.50 -17.88
N PHE A 118 -21.56 12.22 -18.21
CA PHE A 118 -21.08 11.77 -19.52
C PHE A 118 -21.91 10.63 -20.14
N GLY A 119 -22.88 10.07 -19.41
CA GLY A 119 -23.69 8.93 -19.87
C GLY A 119 -22.90 7.61 -19.99
N LYS A 120 -21.76 7.50 -19.29
CA LYS A 120 -20.81 6.37 -19.37
C LYS A 120 -20.46 5.87 -17.98
N ARG A 121 -20.00 4.63 -17.88
CA ARG A 121 -19.30 4.15 -16.67
C ARG A 121 -17.86 4.63 -16.67
N PHE A 122 -17.19 4.59 -15.53
CA PHE A 122 -15.83 5.12 -15.40
C PHE A 122 -14.83 4.46 -16.36
N VAL A 123 -14.94 3.15 -16.54
CA VAL A 123 -14.10 2.38 -17.47
C VAL A 123 -14.30 2.80 -18.93
N ASP A 124 -15.49 3.29 -19.27
CA ASP A 124 -15.88 3.67 -20.63
C ASP A 124 -15.61 5.17 -20.92
N CYS A 125 -15.29 5.96 -19.89
CA CYS A 125 -14.94 7.38 -20.02
C CYS A 125 -13.60 7.60 -20.76
N THR A 126 -13.43 8.75 -21.39
CA THR A 126 -12.13 9.19 -21.91
C THR A 126 -11.21 9.64 -20.78
N THR A 127 -9.90 9.77 -21.04
CA THR A 127 -8.96 10.31 -20.05
C THR A 127 -9.39 11.68 -19.52
N THR A 128 -9.80 12.59 -20.41
CA THR A 128 -10.29 13.92 -20.02
C THR A 128 -11.54 13.85 -19.14
N GLU A 129 -12.50 12.97 -19.47
CA GLU A 129 -13.72 12.78 -18.66
C GLU A 129 -13.37 12.21 -17.26
N ARG A 130 -12.45 11.25 -17.18
CA ARG A 130 -11.98 10.72 -15.89
C ARG A 130 -11.29 11.79 -15.07
N SER A 131 -10.33 12.52 -15.65
CA SER A 131 -9.60 13.59 -14.97
C SER A 131 -10.54 14.67 -14.43
N ALA A 132 -11.56 15.06 -15.18
CA ALA A 132 -12.53 16.08 -14.74
C ALA A 132 -13.26 15.69 -13.44
N ILE A 133 -13.58 14.40 -13.25
CA ILE A 133 -14.17 13.92 -11.99
C ILE A 133 -13.11 13.82 -10.90
N LEU A 134 -11.95 13.21 -11.21
CA LEU A 134 -10.90 12.99 -10.22
C LEU A 134 -10.34 14.32 -9.67
N ASP A 135 -10.17 15.34 -10.50
CA ASP A 135 -9.73 16.67 -10.09
C ASP A 135 -10.67 17.31 -9.06
N ASP A 136 -11.97 16.99 -9.11
CA ASP A 136 -12.96 17.51 -8.18
C ASP A 136 -12.93 16.81 -6.81
N VAL A 137 -12.42 15.57 -6.75
CA VAL A 137 -12.40 14.75 -5.53
C VAL A 137 -11.00 14.47 -4.96
N ALA A 138 -9.94 14.82 -5.69
CA ALA A 138 -8.55 14.58 -5.28
C ALA A 138 -8.16 15.28 -3.96
N TRP A 139 -8.83 16.39 -3.65
CA TRP A 139 -8.55 17.22 -2.48
C TRP A 139 -9.79 17.32 -1.58
N PRO A 140 -9.70 16.96 -0.29
CA PRO A 140 -10.86 16.94 0.62
C PRO A 140 -11.63 18.27 0.67
N LYS A 141 -10.91 19.39 0.73
CA LYS A 141 -11.52 20.73 0.77
C LYS A 141 -12.30 21.06 -0.51
N LYS A 142 -11.73 20.75 -1.68
CA LYS A 142 -12.40 20.97 -2.98
C LYS A 142 -13.63 20.07 -3.13
N ALA A 143 -13.52 18.82 -2.69
CA ALA A 143 -14.64 17.89 -2.68
C ALA A 143 -15.79 18.42 -1.79
N GLU A 144 -15.47 18.98 -0.62
CA GLU A 144 -16.45 19.62 0.27
C GLU A 144 -17.12 20.83 -0.38
N GLU A 145 -16.33 21.76 -0.94
CA GLU A 145 -16.83 22.95 -1.65
C GLU A 145 -17.79 22.59 -2.80
N LYS A 146 -17.56 21.44 -3.46
CA LYS A 146 -18.41 20.92 -4.54
C LYS A 146 -19.54 20.00 -4.11
N SER A 147 -19.74 19.79 -2.80
CA SER A 147 -20.70 18.82 -2.26
C SER A 147 -20.45 17.37 -2.71
N LEU A 148 -19.20 17.02 -3.02
CA LEU A 148 -18.74 15.70 -3.45
C LEU A 148 -17.98 14.95 -2.35
N THR A 149 -18.26 15.25 -1.07
CA THR A 149 -17.53 14.70 0.09
C THR A 149 -17.47 13.16 0.11
N HIS A 150 -18.51 12.48 -0.37
CA HIS A 150 -18.49 11.01 -0.47
C HIS A 150 -17.43 10.52 -1.46
N GLY A 151 -17.36 11.14 -2.65
CA GLY A 151 -16.34 10.87 -3.65
C GLY A 151 -14.94 11.23 -3.17
N GLY A 152 -14.78 12.36 -2.48
CA GLY A 152 -13.49 12.75 -1.88
C GLY A 152 -12.97 11.74 -0.85
N ARG A 153 -13.84 11.23 0.02
CA ARG A 153 -13.48 10.17 1.00
C ARG A 153 -13.11 8.86 0.31
N PHE A 154 -13.85 8.47 -0.73
CA PHE A 154 -13.54 7.29 -1.52
C PHE A 154 -12.18 7.43 -2.23
N PHE A 155 -11.94 8.56 -2.91
CA PHE A 155 -10.68 8.81 -3.58
C PHE A 155 -9.50 8.79 -2.61
N THR A 156 -9.66 9.38 -1.42
CA THR A 156 -8.66 9.31 -0.34
C THR A 156 -8.36 7.87 0.05
N LEU A 157 -9.38 7.05 0.30
CA LEU A 157 -9.21 5.63 0.64
C LEU A 157 -8.42 4.88 -0.45
N VAL A 158 -8.78 5.04 -1.72
CA VAL A 158 -8.11 4.32 -2.82
C VAL A 158 -6.70 4.84 -3.04
N ARG A 159 -6.48 6.15 -2.94
CA ARG A 159 -5.13 6.76 -3.03
C ARG A 159 -4.21 6.24 -1.95
N ASP A 160 -4.67 6.23 -0.70
CA ASP A 160 -3.84 5.81 0.42
C ASP A 160 -3.52 4.30 0.34
N LEU A 161 -4.49 3.47 -0.10
CA LEU A 161 -4.26 2.06 -0.40
C LEU A 161 -3.33 1.85 -1.60
N THR A 162 -3.43 2.69 -2.63
CA THR A 162 -2.58 2.63 -3.82
C THR A 162 -1.15 2.99 -3.49
N ALA A 163 -0.92 4.05 -2.73
CA ALA A 163 0.39 4.44 -2.23
C ALA A 163 0.99 3.34 -1.34
N THR A 164 0.21 2.82 -0.39
CA THR A 164 0.64 1.72 0.48
C THR A 164 1.01 0.51 -0.35
N GLY A 165 0.15 0.12 -1.29
CA GLY A 165 0.41 -0.97 -2.22
C GLY A 165 1.69 -0.74 -3.02
N PHE A 166 1.84 0.41 -3.66
CA PHE A 166 2.97 0.64 -4.53
C PHE A 166 4.31 0.60 -3.77
N TRP A 167 4.47 1.41 -2.73
CA TRP A 167 5.76 1.58 -2.02
C TRP A 167 6.10 0.48 -1.01
N SER A 168 5.23 -0.51 -0.81
CA SER A 168 5.60 -1.75 -0.11
C SER A 168 5.80 -2.96 -1.04
N SER A 169 5.58 -2.77 -2.35
CA SER A 169 6.01 -3.73 -3.37
C SER A 169 7.53 -3.64 -3.61
N LYS A 170 8.10 -4.66 -4.27
CA LYS A 170 9.50 -4.64 -4.70
C LYS A 170 9.78 -3.43 -5.61
N MET A 171 8.92 -3.20 -6.61
CA MET A 171 9.04 -2.09 -7.56
C MET A 171 9.05 -0.74 -6.85
N GLY A 172 8.13 -0.52 -5.91
CA GLY A 172 8.08 0.75 -5.19
C GLY A 172 9.21 0.93 -4.19
N ILE A 173 9.72 -0.13 -3.56
CA ILE A 173 10.94 -0.05 -2.73
C ILE A 173 12.15 0.40 -3.55
N GLU A 174 12.30 -0.14 -4.77
CA GLU A 174 13.35 0.26 -5.72
C GLU A 174 13.15 1.71 -6.19
N ASP A 175 11.90 2.13 -6.45
CA ASP A 175 11.52 3.49 -6.85
C ASP A 175 12.00 4.58 -5.88
N ILE A 176 11.90 4.34 -4.56
CA ILE A 176 12.36 5.28 -3.52
C ILE A 176 13.82 5.08 -3.10
N GLY A 177 14.51 4.10 -3.69
CA GLY A 177 15.91 3.79 -3.34
C GLY A 177 16.09 3.29 -1.90
N TYR A 178 15.08 2.63 -1.32
CA TYR A 178 15.16 2.17 0.06
C TYR A 178 16.08 0.95 0.20
N VAL A 179 17.11 1.05 1.04
CA VAL A 179 18.13 0.01 1.26
C VAL A 179 18.07 -0.66 2.63
N GLY A 180 17.10 -0.31 3.48
CA GLY A 180 17.07 -0.73 4.89
C GLY A 180 16.72 -2.21 5.14
N ASN A 181 16.15 -2.92 4.17
CA ASN A 181 15.82 -4.35 4.29
C ASN A 181 16.93 -5.27 3.75
N VAL A 182 18.15 -4.73 3.56
CA VAL A 182 19.32 -5.51 3.15
C VAL A 182 20.08 -5.96 4.39
N PRO A 183 20.28 -7.27 4.62
CA PRO A 183 21.09 -7.73 5.72
C PRO A 183 22.55 -7.31 5.51
N VAL A 184 23.14 -6.67 6.52
CA VAL A 184 24.56 -6.32 6.53
C VAL A 184 25.33 -7.28 7.44
N GLY A 185 26.53 -7.70 7.02
CA GLY A 185 27.38 -8.60 7.81
C GLY A 185 27.93 -7.94 9.08
N ALA A 186 28.10 -6.62 9.05
CA ALA A 186 28.42 -5.78 10.19
C ALA A 186 27.76 -4.41 9.99
N TRP A 187 27.19 -3.86 11.06
CA TRP A 187 26.67 -2.49 11.05
C TRP A 187 27.83 -1.52 11.25
N THR A 188 28.13 -0.71 10.23
CA THR A 188 29.23 0.27 10.24
C THR A 188 28.82 1.65 10.74
N GLY A 189 27.58 1.81 11.23
CA GLY A 189 27.06 3.11 11.66
C GLY A 189 26.64 4.02 10.50
N CYS A 190 26.30 5.25 10.86
CA CYS A 190 26.05 6.34 9.92
C CYS A 190 27.36 6.72 9.19
N PRO A 191 27.29 7.14 7.91
CA PRO A 191 28.46 7.63 7.18
C PRO A 191 29.15 8.81 7.87
N ASP A 192 30.49 8.85 7.84
CA ASP A 192 31.29 9.90 8.49
C ASP A 192 30.91 11.31 8.06
N GLU A 193 30.57 11.50 6.78
CA GLU A 193 30.10 12.78 6.22
C GLU A 193 28.82 13.31 6.92
N VAL A 194 27.94 12.42 7.35
CA VAL A 194 26.69 12.77 8.04
C VAL A 194 26.99 13.12 9.50
N LEU A 195 27.87 12.36 10.14
CA LEU A 195 28.32 12.60 11.51
C LEU A 195 29.00 13.97 11.62
N GLU A 196 29.91 14.29 10.70
CA GLU A 196 30.62 15.58 10.63
C GLU A 196 29.64 16.74 10.44
N LYS A 197 28.70 16.61 9.49
CA LYS A 197 27.67 17.63 9.24
C LYS A 197 26.79 17.91 10.47
N LEU A 198 26.49 16.88 11.25
CA LEU A 198 25.68 16.98 12.46
C LEU A 198 26.49 17.34 13.71
N GLY A 199 27.83 17.35 13.63
CA GLY A 199 28.71 17.62 14.76
C GLY A 199 28.63 16.55 15.86
N VAL A 200 28.27 15.32 15.50
CA VAL A 200 28.16 14.19 16.42
C VAL A 200 29.20 13.13 16.07
N SER A 201 29.63 12.32 17.03
CA SER A 201 30.53 11.19 16.81
C SER A 201 30.09 9.96 17.60
N TYR A 202 30.61 8.80 17.22
CA TYR A 202 30.42 7.56 18.00
C TYR A 202 31.31 7.49 19.24
N GLU A 203 32.19 8.47 19.45
CA GLU A 203 33.13 8.52 20.58
C GLU A 203 32.37 8.63 21.91
N GLY A 204 32.57 7.68 22.81
CA GLY A 204 31.89 7.61 24.10
C GLY A 204 30.55 6.85 24.11
N LEU A 205 30.02 6.41 22.96
CA LEU A 205 28.86 5.49 22.91
C LEU A 205 29.20 4.06 23.37
N GLU A 206 30.47 3.68 23.35
CA GLU A 206 30.96 2.40 23.89
C GLU A 206 30.55 2.21 25.36
N LYS A 207 30.61 3.29 26.16
CA LYS A 207 30.20 3.27 27.57
C LYS A 207 28.71 2.96 27.75
N TRP A 208 27.85 3.34 26.80
CA TRP A 208 26.41 3.05 26.85
C TRP A 208 26.14 1.57 26.58
N TYR A 209 26.86 0.94 25.65
CA TYR A 209 26.74 -0.50 25.38
C TYR A 209 27.29 -1.36 26.52
N GLU A 210 28.34 -0.89 27.19
CA GLU A 210 28.93 -1.59 28.35
C GLU A 210 28.07 -1.47 29.62
N THR A 211 27.46 -0.31 29.88
CA THR A 211 26.65 -0.08 31.09
C THR A 211 25.19 -0.57 30.99
N GLY A 212 24.66 -0.73 29.77
CA GLY A 212 23.29 -1.24 29.55
C GLY A 212 23.08 -2.71 29.94
N SER A 213 24.15 -3.46 30.22
CA SER A 213 24.09 -4.85 30.69
C SER A 213 23.76 -4.97 32.20
N GLU A 214 23.88 -3.89 32.98
CA GLU A 214 23.71 -3.95 34.45
C GLU A 214 22.42 -3.31 34.97
N ALA A 215 21.63 -2.64 34.12
CA ALA A 215 20.41 -1.94 34.54
C ALA A 215 19.11 -2.75 34.35
N GLY A 216 19.19 -4.08 34.35
CA GLY A 216 18.05 -4.97 34.15
C GLY A 216 18.05 -6.17 35.09
N ASN A 217 17.88 -5.93 36.38
CA ASN A 217 17.40 -6.93 37.35
C ASN A 217 16.50 -6.26 38.40
#